data_AF-A0A497I7K3-F1
#
_entry.id   AF-A0A497I7K3-F1
#
_cell.length_a   1.000
_cell.length_b   1.000
_cell.length_c   1.000
_cell.angle_alpha   90.00
_cell.angle_beta   90.00
_cell.angle_gamma   90.00
#
_symmetry.space_group_name_H-M   'P 1'
#
loop_
_entity.id
_entity.type
_entity.pdbx_description
1 polymer ?
#
loop_
_entity_poly.entity_id
_entity_poly.type
_entity_poly.pdbx_seq_one_letter_code
_entity_poly.pdbx_strand_id
1 'polypeptide(L)'
;MSSRTWGLKIGKDTIEKLTNKILASLEPKIYPSISVKEIEGNQVIVISVEEAKEKAVFAFGRAYKRVGRSTLRMSKNEIERVILEKRRVYWDEQICEEASMEDIDEKKVEWYLERREEIRKVKKPKEMDFRTLLLK
;
A
#
# COMPACT_ATOMS: atom_id res chain seq x y z
N MET A 1 28.72 -0.87 10.01
CA MET A 1 28.86 0.34 9.16
C MET A 1 28.55 1.54 10.05
N SER A 2 29.54 2.37 10.38
CA SER A 2 29.30 3.59 11.15
C SER A 2 28.69 4.65 10.23
N SER A 3 27.39 4.92 10.37
CA SER A 3 26.74 6.04 9.69
C SER A 3 27.10 7.34 10.40
N ARG A 4 27.91 8.19 9.74
CA ARG A 4 28.26 9.53 10.24
C ARG A 4 27.04 10.45 10.14
N THR A 5 26.62 11.05 11.24
CA THR A 5 25.53 12.03 11.26
C THR A 5 26.05 13.42 10.91
N TRP A 6 25.39 14.10 9.97
CA TRP A 6 25.60 15.51 9.69
C TRP A 6 24.41 16.29 10.26
N GLY A 7 24.65 17.16 11.24
CA GLY A 7 23.62 18.02 11.81
C GLY A 7 23.22 19.15 10.86
N LEU A 8 21.93 19.49 10.84
CA LEU A 8 21.40 20.66 10.16
C LEU A 8 21.12 21.76 11.19
N LYS A 9 21.45 23.02 10.87
CA LYS A 9 20.90 24.16 11.62
C LYS A 9 19.45 24.35 11.19
N ILE A 10 18.51 24.03 12.07
CA ILE A 10 17.08 24.14 11.79
C ILE A 10 16.61 25.53 12.23
N GLY A 11 16.25 26.37 11.26
CA GLY A 11 15.61 27.66 11.50
C GLY A 11 14.10 27.53 11.75
N LYS A 12 13.45 28.61 12.19
CA LYS A 12 12.02 28.63 12.54
C LYS A 12 11.09 28.17 11.41
N ASP A 13 11.47 28.40 10.16
CA ASP A 13 10.65 28.12 8.96
C ASP A 13 11.13 26.89 8.16
N THR A 14 12.14 26.17 8.64
CA THR A 14 12.79 25.09 7.87
C THR A 14 11.83 23.94 7.60
N ILE A 15 11.05 23.52 8.61
CA ILE A 15 10.08 22.42 8.48
C ILE A 15 8.93 22.82 7.58
N GLU A 16 8.43 24.03 7.70
CA GLU A 16 7.34 24.54 6.87
C GLU A 16 7.75 24.61 5.39
N LYS A 17 8.91 25.21 5.08
CA LYS A 17 9.44 25.27 3.72
C LYS A 17 9.68 23.89 3.13
N LEU A 18 10.22 22.96 3.93
CA LEU A 18 10.42 21.57 3.51
C LEU A 18 9.10 20.89 3.17
N THR A 19 8.09 21.04 4.03
CA THR A 19 6.75 20.45 3.83
C THR A 19 6.10 21.00 2.56
N ASN A 20 6.10 22.32 2.39
CA ASN A 20 5.54 22.97 1.22
C ASN A 20 6.25 22.55 -0.07
N LYS A 21 7.58 22.43 -0.03
CA LYS A 21 8.36 21.97 -1.18
C LYS A 21 8.03 20.52 -1.54
N ILE A 22 7.91 19.63 -0.56
CA ILE A 22 7.51 18.23 -0.80
C ILE A 22 6.12 18.20 -1.45
N LEU A 23 5.13 18.89 -0.86
CA LEU A 23 3.75 18.88 -1.36
C LEU A 23 3.61 19.50 -2.76
N ALA A 24 4.34 20.56 -3.06
CA ALA A 24 4.31 21.22 -4.36
C ALA A 24 5.03 20.42 -5.46
N SER A 25 5.89 19.47 -5.08
CA SER A 25 6.71 18.71 -6.02
C SER A 25 6.13 17.33 -6.34
N LEU A 26 5.12 16.87 -5.58
CA LEU A 26 4.59 15.52 -5.67
C LEU A 26 3.17 15.49 -6.21
N GLU A 27 2.94 14.59 -7.17
CA GLU A 27 1.63 14.28 -7.73
C GLU A 27 1.41 12.75 -7.71
N PRO A 28 0.39 12.23 -7.03
CA PRO A 28 -0.54 12.94 -6.14
C PRO A 28 0.16 13.47 -4.88
N LYS A 29 -0.51 14.40 -4.17
CA LYS A 29 0.05 15.00 -2.94
C LYS A 29 0.23 13.95 -1.86
N ILE A 30 1.44 13.88 -1.30
CA ILE A 30 1.78 13.01 -0.16
C ILE A 30 2.09 13.89 1.03
N TYR A 31 1.45 13.60 2.16
CA TYR A 31 1.62 14.32 3.42
C TYR A 31 2.50 13.50 4.36
N PRO A 32 3.84 13.70 4.35
CA PRO A 32 4.73 12.96 5.22
C PRO A 32 4.63 13.43 6.68
N SER A 33 4.93 12.53 7.61
CA SER A 33 5.20 12.91 9.00
C SER A 33 6.65 13.39 9.11
N ILE A 34 6.84 14.63 9.56
CA ILE A 34 8.16 15.26 9.71
C ILE A 34 8.39 15.60 11.17
N SER A 35 9.50 15.14 11.73
CA SER A 35 9.92 15.43 13.10
C SER A 35 11.41 15.78 13.17
N VAL A 36 11.82 16.44 14.25
CA VAL A 36 13.23 16.72 14.52
C VAL A 36 13.67 15.87 15.70
N LYS A 37 14.81 15.20 15.56
CA LYS A 37 15.46 14.43 16.63
C LYS A 37 16.89 14.92 16.83
N GLU A 38 17.38 14.83 18.05
CA GLU A 38 18.78 15.05 18.37
C GLU A 38 19.51 13.70 18.41
N ILE A 39 20.59 13.57 17.64
CA ILE A 39 21.40 12.37 17.55
C ILE A 39 22.86 12.81 17.65
N GLU A 40 23.60 12.33 18.64
CA GLU A 40 25.02 12.68 18.85
C GLU A 40 25.27 14.21 18.87
N GLY A 41 24.38 14.97 19.55
CA GLY A 41 24.46 16.43 19.63
C GLY A 41 24.10 17.17 18.33
N ASN A 42 23.62 16.45 17.32
CA ASN A 42 23.22 17.01 16.03
C ASN A 42 21.70 16.96 15.85
N GLN A 43 21.12 18.05 15.35
CA GLN A 43 19.72 18.03 14.92
C GLN A 43 19.57 17.34 13.57
N VAL A 44 18.64 16.38 13.52
CA VAL A 44 18.33 15.57 12.34
C VAL A 44 16.83 15.63 12.05
N ILE A 45 16.48 15.84 10.79
CA ILE A 45 15.09 15.78 10.33
C ILE A 45 14.75 14.34 9.97
N VAL A 46 13.71 13.80 10.60
CA VAL A 46 13.17 12.47 10.35
C VAL A 46 11.87 12.62 9.57
N ILE A 47 11.85 12.06 8.36
CA ILE A 47 10.69 12.06 7.46
C ILE A 47 10.17 10.63 7.34
N SER A 48 8.94 10.41 7.75
CA SER A 48 8.24 9.13 7.61
C SER A 48 7.14 9.27 6.57
N VAL A 49 7.10 8.34 5.63
CA VAL A 49 6.20 8.37 4.48
C VAL A 49 5.48 7.04 4.41
N GLU A 50 4.16 7.06 4.49
CA GLU A 50 3.35 5.88 4.22
C GLU A 50 3.35 5.56 2.71
N GLU A 51 3.12 4.29 2.39
CA GLU A 51 3.03 3.89 1.00
C GLU A 51 1.83 4.58 0.32
N ALA A 52 2.08 5.22 -0.81
CA ALA A 52 1.04 5.91 -1.55
C ALA A 52 0.01 4.91 -2.09
N LYS A 53 -1.26 5.09 -1.69
CA LYS A 53 -2.40 4.34 -2.24
C LYS A 53 -2.51 4.53 -3.75
N GLU A 54 -2.17 5.73 -4.22
CA GLU A 54 -2.20 6.08 -5.62
C GLU A 54 -0.80 6.00 -6.25
N LYS A 55 -0.67 5.10 -7.23
CA LYS A 55 0.55 4.92 -8.00
C LYS A 55 0.26 5.09 -9.50
N ALA A 56 1.21 5.55 -10.30
CA ALA A 56 2.55 5.99 -9.90
C ALA A 56 2.55 7.37 -9.22
N VAL A 57 3.53 7.58 -8.33
CA VAL A 57 3.82 8.90 -7.74
C VAL A 57 4.87 9.60 -8.59
N PHE A 58 4.59 10.82 -8.99
CA PHE A 58 5.47 11.68 -9.76
C PHE A 58 6.10 12.72 -8.84
N ALA A 59 7.42 12.86 -8.93
CA ALA A 59 8.18 13.94 -8.33
C ALA A 59 8.74 14.83 -9.44
N PHE A 60 8.39 16.11 -9.43
CA PHE A 60 8.80 17.07 -10.46
C PHE A 60 8.45 16.57 -11.88
N GLY A 61 7.24 16.04 -12.05
CA GLY A 61 6.73 15.51 -13.33
C GLY A 61 7.34 14.18 -13.78
N ARG A 62 8.09 13.48 -12.93
CA ARG A 62 8.72 12.18 -13.27
C ARG A 62 8.48 11.14 -12.17
N ALA A 63 8.12 9.92 -12.56
CA ALA A 63 7.96 8.82 -11.62
C ALA A 63 9.30 8.17 -11.28
N TYR A 64 9.48 7.81 -10.01
CA TYR A 64 10.67 7.14 -9.51
C TYR A 64 10.28 5.92 -8.67
N LYS A 65 11.15 4.93 -8.64
CA LYS A 65 11.05 3.76 -7.76
C LYS A 65 12.34 3.58 -6.97
N ARG A 66 12.20 3.08 -5.74
CA ARG A 66 13.34 2.70 -4.92
C ARG A 66 13.74 1.26 -5.23
N VAL A 67 15.01 1.03 -5.53
CA VAL A 67 15.60 -0.30 -5.76
C VAL A 67 16.81 -0.43 -4.85
N GLY A 68 16.68 -1.21 -3.77
CA GLY A 68 17.69 -1.30 -2.72
C GLY A 68 17.97 0.06 -2.08
N ARG A 69 19.22 0.54 -2.19
CA ARG A 69 19.65 1.84 -1.66
C ARG A 69 19.51 2.99 -2.67
N SER A 70 19.13 2.70 -3.90
CA SER A 70 19.09 3.67 -5.00
C SER A 70 17.66 4.05 -5.39
N THR A 71 17.49 5.29 -5.86
CA THR A 71 16.23 5.75 -6.48
C THR A 71 16.43 5.85 -7.98
N LEU A 72 15.66 5.07 -8.74
CA LEU A 72 15.74 5.02 -10.21
C LEU A 72 14.51 5.67 -10.83
N ARG A 73 14.69 6.35 -11.95
CA ARG A 73 13.57 6.84 -12.75
C ARG A 73 12.84 5.66 -13.37
N MET A 74 11.51 5.67 -13.28
CA MET A 74 10.69 4.66 -13.95
C MET A 74 10.64 4.92 -15.46
N SER A 75 10.74 3.85 -16.23
CA SER A 75 10.46 3.85 -17.66
C SER A 75 8.96 3.93 -17.94
N LYS A 76 8.59 4.25 -19.19
CA LYS A 76 7.19 4.27 -19.63
C LYS A 76 6.47 2.95 -19.33
N ASN A 77 7.08 1.81 -19.68
CA ASN A 77 6.48 0.48 -19.47
C ASN A 77 6.28 0.15 -17.99
N GLU A 78 7.15 0.65 -17.10
CA GLU A 78 6.99 0.45 -15.66
C GLU A 78 5.85 1.31 -15.10
N ILE A 79 5.73 2.55 -15.57
CA ILE A 79 4.63 3.44 -15.19
C ILE A 79 3.29 2.82 -15.62
N GLU A 80 3.20 2.36 -16.88
CA GLU A 80 2.00 1.70 -17.41
C GLU A 80 1.62 0.47 -16.59
N ARG A 81 2.59 -0.39 -16.27
CA ARG A 81 2.36 -1.58 -15.46
C ARG A 81 1.80 -1.25 -14.09
N VAL A 82 2.41 -0.30 -13.37
CA VAL A 82 1.98 0.10 -12.03
C VAL A 82 0.56 0.69 -12.04
N ILE A 83 0.24 1.49 -13.06
CA ILE A 83 -1.12 2.04 -13.22
C ILE A 83 -2.14 0.93 -13.51
N LEU A 84 -1.78 -0.04 -14.36
CA LEU A 84 -2.66 -1.16 -14.72
C LEU A 84 -2.88 -2.12 -13.54
N GLU A 85 -1.84 -2.43 -12.77
CA GLU A 85 -1.94 -3.26 -11.56
C GLU A 85 -2.90 -2.63 -10.54
N LYS A 86 -2.83 -1.30 -10.35
CA LYS A 86 -3.77 -0.58 -9.46
C LYS A 86 -5.21 -0.59 -9.97
N ARG A 87 -5.43 -0.58 -11.29
CA ARG A 87 -6.79 -0.63 -11.87
C ARG A 87 -7.50 -1.97 -11.69
N ARG A 88 -6.77 -3.02 -11.33
CA ARG A 88 -7.32 -4.36 -11.07
C ARG A 88 -7.83 -4.54 -9.64
N VAL A 89 -8.10 -3.47 -8.90
CA VAL A 89 -8.84 -3.59 -7.65
C VAL A 89 -10.30 -3.77 -8.02
N TYR A 90 -10.72 -5.02 -8.21
CA TYR A 90 -12.12 -5.33 -8.39
C TYR A 90 -12.85 -5.17 -7.05
N TRP A 91 -14.09 -4.69 -7.09
CA TRP A 91 -14.87 -4.44 -5.88
C TRP A 91 -15.04 -5.71 -5.03
N ASP A 92 -15.17 -6.87 -5.70
CA ASP A 92 -15.26 -8.20 -5.12
C ASP A 92 -13.94 -8.76 -4.56
N GLU A 93 -12.80 -8.11 -4.82
CA GLU A 93 -11.49 -8.47 -4.25
C GLU A 93 -11.11 -7.60 -3.03
N GLN A 94 -11.92 -6.60 -2.68
CA GLN A 94 -11.66 -5.75 -1.52
C GLN A 94 -12.10 -6.43 -0.22
N ILE A 95 -11.28 -6.31 0.83
CA ILE A 95 -11.65 -6.74 2.18
C ILE A 95 -12.80 -5.85 2.67
N CYS A 96 -13.91 -6.47 3.05
CA CYS A 96 -15.01 -5.80 3.73
C CYS A 96 -14.76 -5.88 5.24
N GLU A 97 -14.18 -4.82 5.81
CA GLU A 97 -13.81 -4.75 7.24
C GLU A 97 -15.02 -4.90 8.20
N GLU A 98 -16.22 -4.62 7.71
CA GLU A 98 -17.46 -4.75 8.47
C GLU A 98 -18.04 -6.17 8.44
N ALA A 99 -17.55 -7.03 7.53
CA ALA A 99 -18.02 -8.39 7.37
C ALA A 99 -17.16 -9.38 8.16
N SER A 100 -17.85 -10.32 8.79
CA SER A 100 -17.30 -11.36 9.64
C SER A 100 -17.74 -12.75 9.15
N MET A 101 -17.20 -13.82 9.75
CA MET A 101 -17.59 -15.19 9.40
C MET A 101 -19.06 -15.45 9.77
N GLU A 102 -19.59 -14.73 10.74
CA GLU A 102 -20.96 -14.79 11.22
C GLU A 102 -21.97 -14.23 10.20
N ASP A 103 -21.53 -13.40 9.26
CA ASP A 103 -22.38 -12.84 8.20
C ASP A 103 -22.62 -13.81 7.04
N ILE A 104 -21.95 -14.97 7.05
CA ILE A 104 -22.04 -15.97 6.00
C ILE A 104 -23.20 -16.94 6.30
N ASP A 105 -24.21 -16.93 5.45
CA ASP A 105 -25.36 -17.85 5.55
C ASP A 105 -24.97 -19.28 5.12
N GLU A 106 -24.86 -20.17 6.11
CA GLU A 106 -24.50 -21.58 5.91
C GLU A 106 -25.42 -22.30 4.91
N LYS A 107 -26.72 -21.99 4.92
CA LYS A 107 -27.70 -22.63 4.02
C LYS A 107 -27.46 -22.25 2.57
N LYS A 108 -27.04 -21.00 2.32
CA LYS A 108 -26.67 -20.56 0.95
C LYS A 108 -25.39 -21.24 0.46
N VAL A 109 -24.42 -21.45 1.35
CA VAL A 109 -23.20 -22.17 1.00
C VAL A 109 -23.51 -23.62 0.66
N GLU A 110 -24.33 -24.29 1.47
CA GLU A 110 -24.79 -25.65 1.19
C GLU A 110 -25.50 -25.73 -0.16
N TRP A 111 -26.51 -24.89 -0.38
CA TRP A 111 -27.23 -24.77 -1.65
C TRP A 111 -26.28 -24.60 -2.85
N TYR A 112 -25.28 -23.73 -2.73
CA TYR A 112 -24.31 -23.50 -3.80
C TYR A 112 -23.47 -24.76 -4.08
N LEU A 113 -23.03 -25.48 -3.05
CA LEU A 113 -22.24 -26.70 -3.20
C LEU A 113 -23.05 -27.80 -3.90
N GLU A 114 -24.35 -27.94 -3.60
CA GLU A 114 -25.24 -28.85 -4.32
C GLU A 114 -25.35 -28.45 -5.78
N ARG A 115 -25.64 -27.17 -6.03
CA ARG A 115 -25.85 -26.65 -7.38
C ARG A 115 -24.58 -26.77 -8.24
N ARG A 116 -23.42 -26.54 -7.64
CA ARG A 116 -22.11 -26.73 -8.28
C ARG A 116 -21.88 -28.19 -8.69
N GLU A 117 -22.20 -29.14 -7.82
CA GLU A 117 -22.05 -30.56 -8.12
C GLU A 117 -22.99 -30.99 -9.26
N GLU A 118 -24.24 -30.53 -9.25
CA GLU A 118 -25.21 -30.82 -10.31
C GLU A 118 -24.77 -30.31 -11.68
N ILE A 119 -24.41 -29.01 -11.75
CA ILE A 119 -24.11 -28.32 -13.01
C ILE A 119 -22.69 -28.62 -13.48
N ARG A 120 -21.71 -28.48 -12.59
CA ARG A 120 -20.27 -28.54 -12.94
C ARG A 120 -19.66 -29.91 -12.67
N LYS A 121 -20.40 -30.86 -12.10
CA LYS A 121 -19.94 -32.23 -11.78
C LYS A 121 -18.71 -32.26 -10.86
N VAL A 122 -18.55 -31.24 -10.03
CA VAL A 122 -17.49 -31.19 -9.00
C VAL A 122 -18.05 -31.70 -7.68
N LYS A 123 -17.46 -32.78 -7.15
CA LYS A 123 -17.93 -33.43 -5.93
C LYS A 123 -17.88 -32.52 -4.71
N LYS A 124 -18.86 -32.68 -3.82
CA LYS A 124 -18.85 -32.05 -2.49
C LYS A 124 -17.64 -32.53 -1.66
N PRO A 125 -17.04 -31.67 -0.83
CA PRO A 125 -16.03 -32.07 0.16
C PRO A 125 -16.58 -33.15 1.11
N LYS A 126 -15.76 -34.14 1.47
CA LYS A 126 -16.16 -35.24 2.37
C LYS A 126 -16.28 -34.81 3.84
N GLU A 127 -15.47 -33.82 4.24
CA GLU A 127 -15.52 -33.17 5.53
C GLU A 127 -15.89 -31.70 5.30
N MET A 128 -16.94 -31.23 5.96
CA MET A 128 -17.54 -29.92 5.77
C MET A 128 -17.26 -29.00 6.97
N ASP A 129 -16.00 -28.90 7.40
CA ASP A 129 -15.69 -27.83 8.35
C ASP A 129 -15.83 -26.48 7.64
N PHE A 130 -16.86 -25.73 8.02
CA PHE A 130 -17.31 -24.52 7.35
C PHE A 130 -16.21 -23.45 7.29
N ARG A 131 -15.41 -23.37 8.36
CA ARG A 131 -14.26 -22.46 8.43
C ARG A 131 -13.15 -22.87 7.47
N THR A 132 -12.82 -24.17 7.44
CA THR A 132 -11.81 -24.71 6.51
C THR A 132 -12.20 -24.53 5.03
N LEU A 133 -13.50 -24.56 4.72
CA LEU A 133 -13.98 -24.40 3.34
C LEU A 133 -13.80 -22.99 2.77
N LEU A 134 -13.82 -21.97 3.62
CA LEU A 134 -13.80 -20.56 3.22
C LEU A 134 -12.42 -19.89 3.33
N LEU A 135 -11.47 -20.52 4.03
CA LEU A 135 -10.14 -19.96 4.31
C LEU A 135 -9.03 -20.43 3.35
N LYS A 136 -9.36 -20.71 2.07
CA LYS A 136 -8.38 -21.22 1.10
C LYS A 136 -7.66 -20.13 0.32
#